data_AF-A0A0J6WFZ2-F1
#
_entry.id   AF-A0A0J6WFZ2-F1
#
_cell.length_a   1.000
_cell.length_b   1.000
_cell.length_c   1.000
_cell.angle_alpha   90.00
_cell.angle_beta   90.00
_cell.angle_gamma   90.00
#
_symmetry.space_group_name_H-M   'P 1'
#
loop_
_entity.id
_entity.type
_entity.pdbx_description
1 polymer ?
#
loop_
_entity_poly.entity_id
_entity_poly.type
_entity_poly.pdbx_seq_one_letter_code
_entity_poly.pdbx_strand_id
1 'polypeptide(L)'
;MRELADSDEAAVGRWLRVPAFPILQESAAHELWDQSTVVHLSTAAVTHARRGGALAGLPRALAYRAGAHRLNGEFDVAAQLLDEATSIASATMARSPVRYHELMLAAWRGDAAHAEGAIAALTADAASRGEGRLQSLGSYAAAVLHNGGGRYAEAFAAAADCCAFENLGFHGVCLYELVEAATRTGALDAARDAVTHLQAGAGTTDWGRGVLAAAEAMVADDASAADLFAEAVERLRDCEAGVHLARTRLQYGEWLRRANRRTDARRELTAAHEMFTGMGARGFAERARRELVATGEKVRASKAGGSASALTAQEAQIAGLVAEGMTNAEIGAALFISAHTVEWHLRKVFAKLGITSRRQLRTMPIGR
;
A
#
# COMPACT_ATOMS: atom_id res chain seq x y z
N MET A 1 19.37 15.11 -1.16
CA MET A 1 19.41 13.62 -1.02
C MET A 1 19.26 12.93 -2.35
N ARG A 2 18.24 13.27 -3.16
CA ARG A 2 18.07 12.73 -4.52
C ARG A 2 19.33 12.88 -5.38
N GLU A 3 19.85 14.10 -5.52
CA GLU A 3 21.11 14.36 -6.25
C GLU A 3 22.29 13.53 -5.73
N LEU A 4 22.43 13.38 -4.40
CA LEU A 4 23.50 12.56 -3.80
C LEU A 4 23.33 11.07 -4.08
N ALA A 5 22.10 10.57 -4.22
CA ALA A 5 21.84 9.18 -4.58
C ALA A 5 22.30 8.88 -6.01
N ASP A 6 22.24 9.87 -6.89
CA ASP A 6 22.69 9.78 -8.29
C ASP A 6 24.22 9.92 -8.40
N SER A 7 24.85 10.76 -7.57
CA SER A 7 26.24 11.18 -7.75
C SER A 7 27.26 10.59 -6.77
N ASP A 8 26.84 10.06 -5.61
CA ASP A 8 27.74 9.57 -4.55
C ASP A 8 27.22 8.27 -3.93
N GLU A 9 27.70 7.13 -4.43
CA GLU A 9 27.35 5.80 -3.90
C GLU A 9 27.74 5.63 -2.42
N ALA A 10 28.81 6.30 -1.96
CA ALA A 10 29.20 6.26 -0.56
C ALA A 10 28.22 7.01 0.33
N ALA A 11 27.49 8.02 -0.19
CA ALA A 11 26.42 8.71 0.54
C ALA A 11 25.28 7.75 0.90
N VAL A 12 24.83 6.92 -0.05
CA VAL A 12 23.77 5.93 0.18
C VAL A 12 24.20 4.93 1.26
N GLY A 13 25.45 4.46 1.20
CA GLY A 13 26.03 3.59 2.23
C GLY A 13 26.11 4.25 3.61
N ARG A 14 26.39 5.55 3.70
CA ARG A 14 26.36 6.30 4.97
C ARG A 14 24.95 6.36 5.56
N TRP A 15 23.91 6.57 4.73
CA TRP A 15 22.52 6.61 5.22
C TRP A 15 22.08 5.30 5.85
N LEU A 16 22.44 4.17 5.23
CA LEU A 16 22.10 2.82 5.74
C LEU A 16 22.70 2.51 7.12
N ARG A 17 23.79 3.20 7.51
CA ARG A 17 24.43 3.05 8.82
C ARG A 17 23.75 3.87 9.92
N VAL A 18 22.90 4.83 9.56
CA VAL A 18 22.17 5.63 10.54
C VAL A 18 21.03 4.79 11.15
N PRO A 19 20.90 4.72 12.49
CA PRO A 19 19.83 3.94 13.14
C PRO A 19 18.42 4.38 12.73
N ALA A 20 18.23 5.68 12.48
CA ALA A 20 16.95 6.27 12.08
C ALA A 20 16.66 6.18 10.57
N PHE A 21 17.52 5.52 9.77
CA PHE A 21 17.21 5.19 8.38
C PHE A 21 16.25 3.98 8.33
N PRO A 22 15.19 3.99 7.50
CA PRO A 22 14.80 5.00 6.50
C PRO A 22 13.83 6.09 7.01
N ILE A 23 13.46 6.07 8.30
CA ILE A 23 12.38 6.89 8.87
C ILE A 23 12.55 8.38 8.54
N LEU A 24 13.78 8.91 8.61
CA LEU A 24 14.04 10.33 8.31
C LEU A 24 13.78 10.68 6.84
N GLN A 25 14.31 9.88 5.91
CA GLN A 25 14.15 10.11 4.47
C GLN A 25 12.71 9.95 4.03
N GLU A 26 12.06 8.89 4.53
CA GLU A 26 10.66 8.61 4.26
C GLU A 26 9.78 9.73 4.81
N SER A 27 9.98 10.13 6.06
CA SER A 27 9.17 11.20 6.67
C SER A 27 9.33 12.51 5.90
N ALA A 28 10.55 12.89 5.53
CA ALA A 28 10.78 14.12 4.75
C ALA A 28 10.08 14.08 3.38
N ALA A 29 10.13 12.95 2.67
CA ALA A 29 9.49 12.83 1.37
C ALA A 29 7.95 12.82 1.48
N HIS A 30 7.40 12.22 2.54
CA HIS A 30 5.98 12.26 2.85
C HIS A 30 5.50 13.67 3.25
N GLU A 31 6.29 14.43 4.03
CA GLU A 31 5.99 15.84 4.36
C GLU A 31 6.00 16.73 3.10
N LEU A 32 6.83 16.39 2.11
CA LEU A 32 6.86 17.08 0.82
C LEU A 32 5.82 16.56 -0.18
N TRP A 33 5.06 15.52 0.17
CA TRP A 33 4.17 14.80 -0.74
C TRP A 33 4.87 14.39 -2.05
N ASP A 34 6.14 14.02 -2.00
CA ASP A 34 6.92 13.66 -3.19
C ASP A 34 7.20 12.16 -3.22
N GLN A 35 6.24 11.43 -3.80
CA GLN A 35 6.35 9.99 -3.93
C GLN A 35 7.48 9.57 -4.89
N SER A 36 7.79 10.38 -5.91
CA SER A 36 8.88 10.08 -6.83
C SER A 36 10.23 10.03 -6.09
N THR A 37 10.39 10.90 -5.09
CA THR A 37 11.58 10.87 -4.21
C THR A 37 11.58 9.65 -3.29
N VAL A 38 10.43 9.20 -2.78
CA VAL A 38 10.35 7.93 -2.01
C VAL A 38 10.75 6.75 -2.89
N VAL A 39 10.19 6.65 -4.10
CA VAL A 39 10.50 5.60 -5.08
C VAL A 39 11.98 5.59 -5.44
N HIS A 40 12.54 6.77 -5.73
CA HIS A 40 13.95 6.90 -6.10
C HIS A 40 14.86 6.49 -4.92
N LEU A 41 14.72 7.11 -3.75
CA LEU A 41 15.62 6.85 -2.62
C LEU A 41 15.54 5.41 -2.13
N SER A 42 14.34 4.81 -2.12
CA SER A 42 14.17 3.41 -1.73
C SER A 42 14.81 2.45 -2.74
N THR A 43 14.72 2.75 -4.04
CA THR A 43 15.39 1.98 -5.11
C THR A 43 16.90 2.05 -4.96
N ALA A 44 17.46 3.26 -4.82
CA ALA A 44 18.90 3.46 -4.65
C ALA A 44 19.43 2.71 -3.41
N ALA A 45 18.69 2.73 -2.30
CA ALA A 45 19.05 2.02 -1.08
C ALA A 45 19.12 0.49 -1.27
N VAL A 46 18.13 -0.11 -1.94
CA VAL A 46 18.13 -1.55 -2.24
C VAL A 46 19.26 -1.91 -3.20
N THR A 47 19.46 -1.13 -4.27
CA THR A 47 20.53 -1.35 -5.25
C THR A 47 21.90 -1.31 -4.58
N HIS A 48 22.17 -0.30 -3.74
CA HIS A 48 23.42 -0.19 -3.01
C HIS A 48 23.62 -1.37 -2.04
N ALA A 49 22.60 -1.69 -1.23
CA ALA A 49 22.70 -2.77 -0.25
C ALA A 49 22.97 -4.13 -0.92
N ARG A 50 22.36 -4.41 -2.08
CA ARG A 50 22.60 -5.62 -2.86
C ARG A 50 24.01 -5.65 -3.47
N ARG A 51 24.43 -4.57 -4.13
CA ARG A 51 25.77 -4.48 -4.76
C ARG A 51 26.91 -4.60 -3.75
N GLY A 52 26.79 -3.95 -2.60
CA GLY A 52 27.82 -3.93 -1.57
C GLY A 52 27.80 -5.14 -0.62
N GLY A 53 26.87 -6.10 -0.79
CA GLY A 53 26.72 -7.23 0.13
C GLY A 53 26.36 -6.81 1.56
N ALA A 54 25.73 -5.65 1.74
CA ALA A 54 25.46 -5.05 3.04
C ALA A 54 24.22 -5.67 3.71
N LEU A 55 24.30 -6.96 4.04
CA LEU A 55 23.18 -7.77 4.55
C LEU A 55 22.55 -7.22 5.84
N ALA A 56 23.30 -6.48 6.67
CA ALA A 56 22.76 -5.84 7.86
C ALA A 56 21.86 -4.62 7.56
N GLY A 57 22.03 -3.96 6.40
CA GLY A 57 21.23 -2.82 5.97
C GLY A 57 20.08 -3.20 5.02
N LEU A 58 20.22 -4.32 4.32
CA LEU A 58 19.29 -4.75 3.28
C LEU A 58 17.83 -4.93 3.78
N PRO A 59 17.54 -5.55 4.95
CA PRO A 59 16.16 -5.65 5.45
C PRO A 59 15.45 -4.30 5.60
N ARG A 60 16.17 -3.27 6.07
CA ARG A 60 15.60 -1.91 6.22
C ARG A 60 15.37 -1.24 4.86
N ALA A 61 16.29 -1.43 3.91
CA ALA A 61 16.13 -0.93 2.54
C ALA A 61 14.94 -1.59 1.82
N LEU A 62 14.78 -2.92 1.98
CA LEU A 62 13.64 -3.67 1.43
C LEU A 62 12.32 -3.22 2.05
N ALA A 63 12.26 -3.03 3.38
CA ALA A 63 11.07 -2.51 4.05
C ALA A 63 10.72 -1.09 3.56
N TYR A 64 11.72 -0.21 3.38
CA TYR A 64 11.49 1.11 2.79
C TYR A 64 10.90 1.04 1.38
N ARG A 65 11.46 0.16 0.54
CA ARG A 65 10.98 -0.07 -0.82
C ARG A 65 9.58 -0.66 -0.86
N ALA A 66 9.24 -1.54 0.09
CA ALA A 66 7.90 -2.06 0.26
C ALA A 66 6.88 -0.95 0.55
N GLY A 67 7.26 0.06 1.34
CA GLY A 67 6.44 1.25 1.59
C GLY A 67 6.09 2.03 0.31
N ALA A 68 7.08 2.21 -0.56
CA ALA A 68 6.89 2.84 -1.87
C ALA A 68 5.88 2.04 -2.71
N HIS A 69 6.12 0.73 -2.88
CA HIS A 69 5.21 -0.16 -3.62
C HIS A 69 3.79 -0.20 -3.01
N ARG A 70 3.67 -0.15 -1.68
CA ARG A 70 2.36 -0.05 -1.01
C ARG A 70 1.63 1.24 -1.42
N LEU A 71 2.28 2.40 -1.44
CA LEU A 71 1.61 3.64 -1.86
C LEU A 71 1.22 3.59 -3.35
N ASN A 72 2.03 2.95 -4.18
CA ASN A 72 1.74 2.72 -5.59
C ASN A 72 0.55 1.76 -5.82
N GLY A 73 0.12 1.01 -4.79
CA GLY A 73 -0.91 -0.03 -4.89
C GLY A 73 -0.37 -1.43 -5.23
N GLU A 74 0.95 -1.59 -5.30
CA GLU A 74 1.62 -2.84 -5.68
C GLU A 74 1.81 -3.76 -4.46
N PHE A 75 0.71 -4.15 -3.82
CA PHE A 75 0.72 -4.82 -2.51
C PHE A 75 1.38 -6.19 -2.51
N ASP A 76 1.31 -6.92 -3.63
CA ASP A 76 1.97 -8.22 -3.75
C ASP A 76 3.50 -8.06 -3.83
N VAL A 77 3.99 -7.02 -4.52
CA VAL A 77 5.42 -6.68 -4.55
C VAL A 77 5.87 -6.21 -3.17
N ALA A 78 5.09 -5.37 -2.51
CA ALA A 78 5.36 -4.93 -1.14
C ALA A 78 5.46 -6.13 -0.17
N ALA A 79 4.53 -7.09 -0.25
CA ALA A 79 4.55 -8.30 0.57
C ALA A 79 5.83 -9.13 0.34
N GLN A 80 6.21 -9.35 -0.92
CA GLN A 80 7.42 -10.10 -1.27
C GLN A 80 8.69 -9.45 -0.68
N LEU A 81 8.81 -8.13 -0.76
CA LEU A 81 9.93 -7.39 -0.19
C LEU A 81 9.98 -7.49 1.34
N LEU A 82 8.83 -7.48 2.01
CA LEU A 82 8.74 -7.63 3.46
C LEU A 82 9.07 -9.07 3.92
N ASP A 83 8.62 -10.07 3.16
CA ASP A 83 8.96 -11.47 3.40
C ASP A 83 10.48 -11.70 3.25
N GLU A 84 11.09 -11.14 2.21
CA GLU A 84 12.54 -11.17 1.99
C GLU A 84 13.29 -10.48 3.14
N ALA A 85 12.85 -9.29 3.54
CA ALA A 85 13.44 -8.55 4.66
C ALA A 85 13.40 -9.35 5.96
N THR A 86 12.27 -10.00 6.25
CA THR A 86 12.06 -10.83 7.44
C THR A 86 12.94 -12.08 7.42
N SER A 87 13.05 -12.74 6.27
CA SER A 87 13.91 -13.91 6.07
C SER A 87 15.38 -13.57 6.33
N ILE A 88 15.88 -12.46 5.76
CA ILE A 88 17.26 -12.00 5.96
C ILE A 88 17.51 -11.59 7.41
N ALA A 89 16.60 -10.85 8.03
CA ALA A 89 16.74 -10.42 9.42
C ALA A 89 16.82 -11.63 10.37
N SER A 90 15.97 -12.64 10.13
CA SER A 90 15.97 -13.89 10.90
C SER A 90 17.27 -14.67 10.74
N ALA A 91 17.79 -14.78 9.51
CA ALA A 91 19.02 -15.50 9.21
C ALA A 91 20.29 -14.81 9.76
N THR A 92 20.27 -13.49 9.86
CA THR A 92 21.43 -12.69 10.29
C THR A 92 21.41 -12.33 11.78
N MET A 93 20.35 -12.70 12.50
CA MET A 93 20.05 -12.21 13.85
C MET A 93 20.05 -10.67 13.95
N ALA A 94 19.88 -9.98 12.82
CA ALA A 94 19.79 -8.54 12.78
C ALA A 94 18.47 -8.10 13.43
N ARG A 95 18.46 -6.89 14.00
CA ARG A 95 17.24 -6.30 14.56
C ARG A 95 16.17 -6.29 13.47
N SER A 96 15.03 -6.93 13.76
CA SER A 96 13.91 -7.01 12.83
C SER A 96 13.53 -5.60 12.34
N PRO A 97 13.26 -5.41 11.03
CA PRO A 97 12.85 -4.11 10.52
C PRO A 97 11.61 -3.61 11.28
N VAL A 98 11.50 -2.29 11.42
CA VAL A 98 10.32 -1.64 11.98
C VAL A 98 9.09 -2.14 11.21
N ARG A 99 8.14 -2.78 11.91
CA ARG A 99 6.95 -3.45 11.32
C ARG A 99 5.90 -2.50 10.74
N TYR A 100 6.28 -1.26 10.44
CA TYR A 100 5.41 -0.21 9.93
C TYR A 100 4.74 -0.62 8.62
N HIS A 101 5.55 -1.02 7.66
CA HIS A 101 5.07 -1.34 6.31
C HIS A 101 4.26 -2.64 6.28
N GLU A 102 4.57 -3.60 7.15
CA GLU A 102 3.77 -4.81 7.35
C GLU A 102 2.37 -4.47 7.90
N LEU A 103 2.31 -3.64 8.95
CA LEU A 103 1.05 -3.22 9.55
C LEU A 103 0.17 -2.44 8.56
N MET A 104 0.76 -1.45 7.87
CA MET A 104 0.02 -0.67 6.88
C MET A 104 -0.44 -1.53 5.71
N LEU A 105 0.36 -2.49 5.25
CA LEU A 105 -0.04 -3.41 4.20
C LEU A 105 -1.23 -4.28 4.64
N ALA A 106 -1.21 -4.78 5.88
CA ALA A 106 -2.32 -5.54 6.44
C ALA A 106 -3.61 -4.71 6.52
N ALA A 107 -3.52 -3.47 7.01
CA ALA A 107 -4.65 -2.53 7.07
C ALA A 107 -5.25 -2.26 5.68
N TRP A 108 -4.40 -1.97 4.69
CA TRP A 108 -4.84 -1.73 3.31
C TRP A 108 -5.42 -2.97 2.64
N ARG A 109 -4.87 -4.18 2.88
CA ARG A 109 -5.45 -5.44 2.39
C ARG A 109 -6.83 -5.71 2.97
N GLY A 110 -7.15 -5.16 4.14
CA GLY A 110 -8.49 -5.19 4.73
C GLY A 110 -8.91 -6.55 5.29
N ASP A 111 -7.96 -7.42 5.65
CA ASP A 111 -8.25 -8.60 6.47
C ASP A 111 -8.45 -8.15 7.91
N ALA A 112 -9.69 -7.80 8.28
CA ALA A 112 -9.99 -7.17 9.55
C ALA A 112 -9.53 -8.00 10.76
N ALA A 113 -9.74 -9.32 10.75
CA ALA A 113 -9.35 -10.17 11.87
C ALA A 113 -7.82 -10.21 12.05
N HIS A 114 -7.08 -10.33 10.96
CA HIS A 114 -5.62 -10.32 11.01
C HIS A 114 -5.07 -8.93 11.36
N ALA A 115 -5.57 -7.88 10.71
CA ALA A 115 -5.10 -6.51 10.88
C ALA A 115 -5.41 -5.97 12.28
N GLU A 116 -6.60 -6.20 12.83
CA GLU A 116 -6.95 -5.78 14.20
C GLU A 116 -6.05 -6.45 15.24
N GLY A 117 -5.79 -7.76 15.09
CA GLY A 117 -4.84 -8.47 15.96
C GLY A 117 -3.42 -7.90 15.87
N ALA A 118 -2.94 -7.58 14.67
CA ALA A 118 -1.63 -6.98 14.46
C ALA A 118 -1.54 -5.54 15.02
N ILE A 119 -2.58 -4.72 14.84
CA ILE A 119 -2.69 -3.37 15.39
C ILE A 119 -2.66 -3.42 16.92
N ALA A 120 -3.47 -4.30 17.52
CA ALA A 120 -3.53 -4.44 18.98
C ALA A 120 -2.18 -4.90 19.57
N ALA A 121 -1.55 -5.89 18.94
CA ALA A 121 -0.24 -6.39 19.37
C ALA A 121 0.84 -5.29 19.28
N LEU A 122 0.90 -4.54 18.17
CA LEU A 122 1.88 -3.47 18.02
C LEU A 122 1.65 -2.33 19.02
N THR A 123 0.39 -1.95 19.23
CA THR A 123 0.02 -0.86 20.15
C THR A 123 0.40 -1.21 21.59
N ALA A 124 0.13 -2.44 22.04
CA ALA A 124 0.50 -2.90 23.38
C ALA A 124 2.02 -2.93 23.59
N ASP A 125 2.77 -3.43 22.60
CA ASP A 125 4.23 -3.47 22.63
C ASP A 125 4.84 -2.05 22.62
N ALA A 126 4.35 -1.16 21.76
CA ALA A 126 4.76 0.25 21.71
C ALA A 126 4.51 0.97 23.04
N ALA A 127 3.33 0.77 23.65
CA ALA A 127 3.01 1.34 24.96
C ALA A 127 3.97 0.84 26.05
N SER A 128 4.30 -0.46 26.06
CA SER A 128 5.24 -1.03 27.04
C SER A 128 6.66 -0.47 26.93
N ARG A 129 7.05 0.01 25.73
CA ARG A 129 8.36 0.58 25.42
C ARG A 129 8.38 2.12 25.44
N GLY A 130 7.23 2.78 25.66
CA GLY A 130 7.11 4.24 25.61
C GLY A 130 7.27 4.83 24.20
N GLU A 131 7.01 4.05 23.15
CA GLU A 131 7.22 4.44 21.75
C GLU A 131 5.97 5.09 21.14
N GLY A 132 5.69 6.35 21.52
CA GLY A 132 4.46 7.07 21.13
C GLY A 132 4.22 7.16 19.61
N ARG A 133 5.27 7.25 18.78
CA ARG A 133 5.14 7.26 17.31
C ARG A 133 4.58 5.94 16.77
N LEU A 134 4.95 4.80 17.35
CA LEU A 134 4.40 3.50 16.95
C LEU A 134 2.94 3.33 17.40
N GLN A 135 2.55 3.96 18.52
CA GLN A 135 1.15 4.01 18.93
C GLN A 135 0.31 4.78 17.91
N SER A 136 0.69 6.01 17.55
CA SER A 136 -0.04 6.80 16.53
C SER A 136 -0.11 6.10 15.18
N LEU A 137 0.89 5.28 14.87
CA LEU A 137 0.88 4.45 13.68
C LEU A 137 -0.16 3.32 13.75
N GLY A 138 -0.34 2.68 14.91
CA GLY A 138 -1.43 1.74 15.13
C GLY A 138 -2.79 2.37 14.84
N SER A 139 -3.00 3.59 15.34
CA SER A 139 -4.21 4.38 15.11
C SER A 139 -4.37 4.77 13.63
N TYR A 140 -3.29 5.11 12.93
CA TYR A 140 -3.33 5.33 11.48
C TYR A 140 -3.78 4.07 10.70
N ALA A 141 -3.17 2.92 11.00
CA ALA A 141 -3.52 1.65 10.36
C ALA A 141 -4.98 1.27 10.63
N ALA A 142 -5.46 1.48 11.87
CA ALA A 142 -6.87 1.28 12.22
C ALA A 142 -7.78 2.20 11.40
N ALA A 143 -7.45 3.49 11.29
CA ALA A 143 -8.25 4.44 10.50
C ALA A 143 -8.41 4.00 9.04
N VAL A 144 -7.31 3.59 8.39
CA VAL A 144 -7.33 3.04 7.02
C VAL A 144 -8.23 1.79 6.92
N LEU A 145 -8.04 0.83 7.84
CA LEU A 145 -8.81 -0.42 7.85
C LEU A 145 -10.31 -0.15 8.01
N HIS A 146 -10.68 0.72 8.95
CA HIS A 146 -12.06 1.03 9.27
C HIS A 146 -12.73 1.86 8.18
N ASN A 147 -12.04 2.85 7.60
CA ASN A 147 -12.54 3.59 6.42
C ASN A 147 -12.75 2.65 5.22
N GLY A 148 -11.81 1.73 4.99
CA GLY A 148 -11.96 0.70 3.96
C GLY A 148 -13.17 -0.20 4.18
N GLY A 149 -13.42 -0.62 5.42
CA GLY A 149 -14.57 -1.45 5.78
C GLY A 149 -15.91 -0.70 5.88
N GLY A 150 -15.91 0.63 5.77
CA GLY A 150 -17.09 1.48 5.98
C GLY A 150 -17.53 1.60 7.45
N ARG A 151 -16.63 1.31 8.40
CA ARG A 151 -16.82 1.47 9.86
C ARG A 151 -16.39 2.87 10.29
N TYR A 152 -17.16 3.88 9.89
CA TYR A 152 -16.71 5.28 9.95
C TYR A 152 -16.58 5.84 11.36
N ALA A 153 -17.35 5.35 12.34
CA ALA A 153 -17.23 5.80 13.73
C ALA A 153 -15.90 5.35 14.35
N GLU A 154 -15.53 4.08 14.14
CA GLU A 154 -14.24 3.55 14.55
C GLU A 154 -13.08 4.19 13.79
N ALA A 155 -13.27 4.45 12.49
CA ALA A 155 -12.29 5.16 11.68
C ALA A 155 -12.05 6.59 12.19
N PHE A 156 -13.11 7.30 12.55
CA PHE A 156 -13.04 8.65 13.09
C PHE A 156 -12.29 8.68 14.42
N ALA A 157 -12.62 7.78 15.35
CA ALA A 157 -11.93 7.69 16.64
C ALA A 157 -10.42 7.41 16.46
N ALA A 158 -10.08 6.45 15.58
CA ALA A 158 -8.69 6.11 15.31
C ALA A 158 -7.92 7.24 14.59
N ALA A 159 -8.55 7.92 13.64
CA ALA A 159 -7.93 9.04 12.93
C ALA A 159 -7.72 10.25 13.85
N ALA A 160 -8.70 10.54 14.73
CA ALA A 160 -8.58 11.60 15.72
C ALA A 160 -7.45 11.32 16.72
N ASP A 161 -7.31 10.08 17.18
CA ASP A 161 -6.20 9.66 18.03
C ASP A 161 -4.84 9.77 17.33
N CYS A 162 -4.73 9.39 16.04
CA CYS A 162 -3.52 9.63 15.25
C CYS A 162 -3.18 11.12 15.15
N CYS A 163 -4.19 11.97 14.93
CA CYS A 163 -4.04 13.41 14.73
C CYS A 163 -3.84 14.20 16.02
N ALA A 164 -3.99 13.59 17.20
CA ALA A 164 -3.71 14.24 18.49
C ALA A 164 -2.26 14.71 18.61
N PHE A 165 -1.35 14.14 17.81
CA PHE A 165 0.03 14.55 17.70
C PHE A 165 0.45 14.75 16.24
N GLU A 166 1.21 15.81 15.97
CA GLU A 166 1.82 16.09 14.66
C GLU A 166 2.99 15.15 14.39
N ASN A 167 2.68 13.91 14.03
CA ASN A 167 3.67 12.90 13.68
C ASN A 167 4.24 13.15 12.27
N LEU A 168 5.43 13.75 12.22
CA LEU A 168 6.19 13.96 10.98
C LEU A 168 6.22 12.70 10.11
N GLY A 169 5.90 12.83 8.82
CA GLY A 169 5.93 11.78 7.81
C GLY A 169 4.62 11.03 7.60
N PHE A 170 3.62 11.19 8.48
CA PHE A 170 2.31 10.60 8.24
C PHE A 170 1.13 11.41 8.80
N HIS A 171 1.37 12.55 9.44
CA HIS A 171 0.28 13.40 9.93
C HIS A 171 -0.65 13.86 8.80
N GLY A 172 -0.10 14.31 7.67
CA GLY A 172 -0.90 14.74 6.51
C GLY A 172 -1.83 13.63 5.96
N VAL A 173 -1.35 12.39 5.88
CA VAL A 173 -2.22 11.27 5.46
C VAL A 173 -3.20 10.84 6.55
N CYS A 174 -2.87 11.00 7.85
CA CYS A 174 -3.85 10.83 8.93
C CYS A 174 -4.96 11.88 8.89
N LEU A 175 -4.65 13.14 8.55
CA LEU A 175 -5.67 14.18 8.33
C LEU A 175 -6.64 13.77 7.22
N TYR A 176 -6.13 13.19 6.13
CA TYR A 176 -7.00 12.67 5.06
C TYR A 176 -7.94 11.54 5.54
N GLU A 177 -7.45 10.63 6.39
CA GLU A 177 -8.31 9.61 7.03
C GLU A 177 -9.40 10.25 7.92
N LEU A 178 -9.02 11.30 8.66
CA LEU A 178 -9.92 12.03 9.54
C LEU A 178 -11.00 12.76 8.75
N VAL A 179 -10.64 13.46 7.66
CA VAL A 179 -11.61 14.15 6.78
C VAL A 179 -12.63 13.17 6.25
N GLU A 180 -12.20 12.03 5.73
CA GLU A 180 -13.12 11.03 5.18
C GLU A 180 -14.06 10.49 6.26
N ALA A 181 -13.53 10.07 7.40
CA ALA A 181 -14.33 9.49 8.48
C ALA A 181 -15.30 10.53 9.07
N ALA A 182 -14.82 11.75 9.33
CA ALA A 182 -15.60 12.86 9.87
C ALA A 182 -16.76 13.28 8.94
N THR A 183 -16.50 13.34 7.63
CA THR A 183 -17.53 13.60 6.63
C THR A 183 -18.62 12.52 6.66
N ARG A 184 -18.23 11.25 6.80
CA ARG A 184 -19.16 10.11 6.83
C ARG A 184 -19.94 9.98 8.13
N THR A 185 -19.43 10.49 9.24
CA THR A 185 -20.12 10.53 10.54
C THR A 185 -20.90 11.83 10.78
N GLY A 186 -20.75 12.83 9.90
CA GLY A 186 -21.42 14.13 10.02
C GLY A 186 -20.69 15.16 10.90
N ALA A 187 -19.47 14.84 11.37
CA ALA A 187 -18.62 15.76 12.12
C ALA A 187 -17.93 16.78 11.20
N LEU A 188 -18.73 17.58 10.47
CA LEU A 188 -18.24 18.46 9.40
C LEU A 188 -17.25 19.54 9.87
N ASP A 189 -17.38 20.02 11.11
CA ASP A 189 -16.45 21.02 11.66
C ASP A 189 -15.05 20.41 11.81
N ALA A 190 -14.95 19.21 12.39
CA ALA A 190 -13.68 18.47 12.48
C ALA A 190 -13.11 18.14 11.09
N ALA A 191 -13.96 17.84 10.10
CA ALA A 191 -13.52 17.61 8.73
C ALA A 191 -12.91 18.87 8.11
N ARG A 192 -13.55 20.03 8.27
CA ARG A 192 -13.06 21.33 7.73
C ARG A 192 -11.79 21.80 8.42
N ASP A 193 -11.68 21.61 9.73
CA ASP A 193 -10.45 21.89 10.47
C ASP A 193 -9.30 21.03 9.94
N ALA A 194 -9.53 19.72 9.76
CA ALA A 194 -8.54 18.81 9.20
C ALA A 194 -8.13 19.17 7.75
N VAL A 195 -9.08 19.62 6.91
CA VAL A 195 -8.77 20.15 5.57
C VAL A 195 -7.86 21.39 5.66
N THR A 196 -8.13 22.31 6.60
CA THR A 196 -7.31 23.51 6.79
C THR A 196 -5.87 23.15 7.17
N HIS A 197 -5.68 22.18 8.07
CA HIS A 197 -4.35 21.67 8.43
C HIS A 197 -3.67 20.96 7.25
N LEU A 198 -4.42 20.16 6.49
CA LEU A 198 -3.91 19.48 5.30
C LEU A 198 -3.47 20.49 4.23
N GLN A 199 -4.23 21.56 4.02
CA GLN A 199 -3.92 22.63 3.07
C GLN A 199 -2.58 23.30 3.39
N ALA A 200 -2.29 23.53 4.67
CA ALA A 200 -1.01 24.10 5.09
C ALA A 200 0.20 23.19 4.80
N GLY A 201 -0.02 21.86 4.74
CA GLY A 201 1.03 20.85 4.59
C GLY A 201 1.07 20.11 3.25
N ALA A 202 0.08 20.28 2.36
CA ALA A 202 -0.05 19.51 1.11
C ALA A 202 1.05 19.79 0.07
N GLY A 203 1.86 20.84 0.26
CA GLY A 203 2.94 21.18 -0.66
C GLY A 203 2.46 21.51 -2.09
N THR A 204 3.35 21.34 -3.06
CA THR A 204 3.12 21.74 -4.47
C THR A 204 3.29 20.59 -5.46
N THR A 205 3.32 19.35 -4.99
CA THR A 205 3.38 18.17 -5.88
C THR A 205 1.97 17.79 -6.33
N ASP A 206 1.86 17.02 -7.41
CA ASP A 206 0.54 16.53 -7.84
C ASP A 206 -0.07 15.53 -6.85
N TRP A 207 0.73 14.75 -6.12
CA TRP A 207 0.22 13.88 -5.06
C TRP A 207 -0.43 14.71 -3.94
N GLY A 208 0.28 15.70 -3.42
CA GLY A 208 -0.23 16.54 -2.32
C GLY A 208 -1.43 17.38 -2.73
N ARG A 209 -1.37 18.06 -3.89
CA ARG A 209 -2.52 18.81 -4.43
C ARG A 209 -3.72 17.92 -4.72
N GLY A 210 -3.49 16.72 -5.25
CA GLY A 210 -4.57 15.79 -5.57
C GLY A 210 -5.27 15.26 -4.31
N VAL A 211 -4.51 14.94 -3.26
CA VAL A 211 -5.06 14.53 -1.96
C VAL A 211 -5.81 15.68 -1.28
N LEU A 212 -5.27 16.90 -1.35
CA LEU A 212 -5.95 18.10 -0.84
C LEU A 212 -7.27 18.36 -1.58
N ALA A 213 -7.26 18.37 -2.91
CA ALA A 213 -8.47 18.59 -3.71
C ALA A 213 -9.56 17.55 -3.41
N ALA A 214 -9.17 16.27 -3.20
CA ALA A 214 -10.11 15.24 -2.78
C ALA A 214 -10.67 15.50 -1.36
N ALA A 215 -9.84 16.00 -0.44
CA ALA A 215 -10.27 16.35 0.91
C ALA A 215 -11.23 17.55 0.93
N GLU A 216 -10.92 18.59 0.16
CA GLU A 216 -11.77 19.76 -0.05
C GLU A 216 -13.12 19.34 -0.67
N ALA A 217 -13.10 18.46 -1.68
CA ALA A 217 -14.32 17.94 -2.32
C ALA A 217 -15.25 17.20 -1.34
N MET A 218 -14.72 16.53 -0.32
CA MET A 218 -15.53 15.82 0.69
C MET A 218 -16.31 16.76 1.59
N VAL A 219 -15.80 17.98 1.85
CA VAL A 219 -16.44 18.97 2.73
C VAL A 219 -17.13 20.11 1.97
N ALA A 220 -16.95 20.14 0.66
CA ALA A 220 -17.54 21.11 -0.26
C ALA A 220 -19.06 20.95 -0.41
N ASP A 221 -19.69 22.00 -0.94
CA ASP A 221 -21.07 21.93 -1.41
C ASP A 221 -21.16 21.20 -2.77
N ASP A 222 -22.38 20.82 -3.16
CA ASP A 222 -22.59 20.07 -4.41
C ASP A 222 -22.20 20.87 -5.67
N ALA A 223 -22.13 22.20 -5.59
CA ALA A 223 -21.78 23.06 -6.72
C ALA A 223 -20.27 22.98 -7.04
N SER A 224 -19.42 22.82 -6.03
CA SER A 224 -17.97 22.80 -6.16
C SER A 224 -17.35 21.40 -6.05
N ALA A 225 -18.02 20.45 -5.39
CA ALA A 225 -17.50 19.11 -5.15
C ALA A 225 -17.13 18.36 -6.45
N ALA A 226 -17.92 18.51 -7.52
CA ALA A 226 -17.66 17.82 -8.79
C ALA A 226 -16.31 18.22 -9.43
N ASP A 227 -16.02 19.52 -9.44
CA ASP A 227 -14.81 20.07 -10.06
C ASP A 227 -13.57 19.72 -9.23
N LEU A 228 -13.68 19.79 -7.90
CA LEU A 228 -12.60 19.40 -6.98
C LEU A 228 -12.28 17.91 -7.07
N PHE A 229 -13.29 17.03 -7.12
CA PHE A 229 -13.04 15.60 -7.34
C PHE A 229 -12.43 15.32 -8.71
N ALA A 230 -12.87 16.02 -9.76
CA ALA A 230 -12.30 15.87 -11.10
C ALA A 230 -10.83 16.32 -11.14
N GLU A 231 -10.49 17.45 -10.51
CA GLU A 231 -9.11 17.89 -10.35
C GLU A 231 -8.28 16.86 -9.59
N ALA A 232 -8.78 16.35 -8.46
CA ALA A 232 -8.08 15.34 -7.66
C ALA A 232 -7.75 14.09 -8.49
N VAL A 233 -8.70 13.58 -9.27
CA VAL A 233 -8.48 12.43 -10.17
C VAL A 233 -7.45 12.74 -11.25
N GLU A 234 -7.49 13.94 -11.84
CA GLU A 234 -6.52 14.34 -12.88
C GLU A 234 -5.10 14.42 -12.32
N ARG A 235 -4.92 15.11 -11.18
CA ARG A 235 -3.64 15.25 -10.48
C ARG A 235 -3.05 13.89 -10.10
N LEU A 236 -3.89 12.99 -9.59
CA LEU A 236 -3.43 11.68 -9.10
C LEU A 236 -3.26 10.63 -10.20
N ARG A 237 -3.73 10.88 -11.44
CA ARG A 237 -3.73 9.87 -12.53
C ARG A 237 -2.33 9.37 -12.84
N ASP A 238 -1.38 10.29 -12.99
CA ASP A 238 -0.02 10.01 -13.41
C ASP A 238 0.97 9.99 -12.23
N CYS A 239 0.46 10.17 -11.01
CA CYS A 239 1.26 10.04 -9.81
C CYS A 239 1.51 8.57 -9.47
N GLU A 240 2.68 8.27 -8.91
CA GLU A 240 2.98 6.97 -8.29
C GLU A 240 2.22 6.78 -6.94
N ALA A 241 1.03 7.36 -6.77
CA ALA A 241 0.22 7.29 -5.54
C ALA A 241 -1.10 6.55 -5.79
N GLY A 242 -1.01 5.34 -6.36
CA GLY A 242 -2.14 4.56 -6.87
C GLY A 242 -3.26 4.34 -5.84
N VAL A 243 -2.92 4.16 -4.56
CA VAL A 243 -3.93 4.00 -3.50
C VAL A 243 -4.81 5.23 -3.32
N HIS A 244 -4.25 6.45 -3.46
CA HIS A 244 -5.01 7.69 -3.34
C HIS A 244 -5.86 7.97 -4.58
N LEU A 245 -5.38 7.60 -5.78
CA LEU A 245 -6.20 7.67 -6.99
C LEU A 245 -7.44 6.76 -6.89
N ALA A 246 -7.25 5.49 -6.49
CA ALA A 246 -8.36 4.55 -6.32
C ALA A 246 -9.36 5.04 -5.27
N ARG A 247 -8.85 5.61 -4.17
CA ARG A 247 -9.65 6.13 -3.06
C ARG A 247 -10.44 7.38 -3.43
N THR A 248 -9.83 8.30 -4.17
CA THR A 248 -10.50 9.49 -4.72
C THR A 248 -11.62 9.09 -5.68
N ARG A 249 -11.38 8.12 -6.56
CA ARG A 249 -12.42 7.61 -7.49
C ARG A 249 -13.59 6.97 -6.74
N LEU A 250 -13.33 6.22 -5.66
CA LEU A 250 -14.38 5.68 -4.81
C LEU A 250 -15.23 6.80 -4.18
N GLN A 251 -14.59 7.77 -3.52
CA GLN A 251 -15.28 8.90 -2.89
C GLN A 251 -16.07 9.73 -3.89
N TYR A 252 -15.51 10.00 -5.07
CA TYR A 252 -16.18 10.72 -6.14
C TYR A 252 -17.40 9.95 -6.65
N GLY A 253 -17.24 8.65 -6.91
CA GLY A 253 -18.34 7.77 -7.31
C GLY A 253 -19.47 7.71 -6.27
N GLU A 254 -19.13 7.66 -4.99
CA GLU A 254 -20.09 7.72 -3.89
C GLU A 254 -20.85 9.06 -3.86
N TRP A 255 -20.16 10.18 -4.05
CA TRP A 255 -20.78 11.50 -4.15
C TRP A 255 -21.69 11.60 -5.38
N LEU A 256 -21.22 11.19 -6.56
CA LEU A 256 -21.99 11.17 -7.81
C LEU A 256 -23.29 10.36 -7.67
N ARG A 257 -23.24 9.24 -6.95
CA ARG A 257 -24.44 8.43 -6.66
C ARG A 257 -25.44 9.23 -5.82
N ARG A 258 -24.99 9.91 -4.76
CA ARG A 258 -25.84 10.77 -3.90
C ARG A 258 -26.44 11.94 -4.69
N ALA A 259 -25.66 12.53 -5.60
CA ALA A 259 -26.10 13.56 -6.53
C ALA A 259 -26.96 13.04 -7.71
N ASN A 260 -27.39 11.76 -7.67
CA ASN A 260 -28.20 11.09 -8.70
C ASN A 260 -27.58 11.05 -10.12
N ARG A 261 -26.27 11.23 -10.25
CA ARG A 261 -25.50 11.13 -11.50
C ARG A 261 -25.03 9.69 -11.77
N ARG A 262 -25.98 8.77 -11.90
CA ARG A 262 -25.73 7.30 -11.87
C ARG A 262 -24.73 6.80 -12.92
N THR A 263 -24.74 7.34 -14.13
CA THR A 263 -23.82 6.91 -15.20
C THR A 263 -22.38 7.29 -14.87
N ASP A 264 -22.15 8.52 -14.41
CA ASP A 264 -20.83 8.97 -13.98
C ASP A 264 -20.38 8.22 -12.72
N ALA A 265 -21.28 8.02 -11.76
CA ALA A 265 -21.00 7.26 -10.54
C ALA A 265 -20.49 5.86 -10.87
N ARG A 266 -21.15 5.17 -11.80
CA ARG A 266 -20.73 3.83 -12.25
C ARG A 266 -19.32 3.83 -12.82
N ARG A 267 -18.98 4.80 -13.68
CA ARG A 267 -17.64 4.89 -14.27
C ARG A 267 -16.56 4.97 -13.20
N GLU A 268 -16.73 5.86 -12.22
CA GLU A 268 -15.74 6.06 -11.17
C GLU A 268 -15.69 4.88 -10.18
N LEU A 269 -16.84 4.34 -9.78
CA LEU A 269 -16.92 3.20 -8.87
C LEU A 269 -16.37 1.91 -9.49
N THR A 270 -16.57 1.67 -10.79
CA THR A 270 -16.00 0.52 -11.50
C THR A 270 -14.48 0.63 -11.55
N ALA A 271 -13.95 1.79 -11.94
CA ALA A 271 -12.51 2.02 -11.93
C ALA A 271 -11.90 1.82 -10.54
N ALA A 272 -12.53 2.37 -9.50
CA ALA A 272 -12.08 2.16 -8.12
C ALA A 272 -12.12 0.69 -7.71
N HIS A 273 -13.20 -0.03 -8.03
CA HIS A 273 -13.33 -1.45 -7.71
C HIS A 273 -12.27 -2.32 -8.40
N GLU A 274 -12.00 -2.07 -9.69
CA GLU A 274 -10.96 -2.77 -10.45
C GLU A 274 -9.56 -2.50 -9.87
N MET A 275 -9.25 -1.23 -9.58
CA MET A 275 -7.99 -0.84 -8.96
C MET A 275 -7.81 -1.53 -7.60
N PHE A 276 -8.78 -1.41 -6.69
CA PHE A 276 -8.68 -2.03 -5.37
C PHE A 276 -8.61 -3.56 -5.42
N THR A 277 -9.32 -4.18 -6.35
CA THR A 277 -9.25 -5.64 -6.56
C THR A 277 -7.87 -6.04 -7.06
N GLY A 278 -7.31 -5.31 -8.03
CA GLY A 278 -5.96 -5.54 -8.55
C GLY A 278 -4.87 -5.33 -7.50
N MET A 279 -5.03 -4.33 -6.62
CA MET A 279 -4.13 -4.12 -5.48
C MET A 279 -4.31 -5.21 -4.40
N GLY A 280 -5.49 -5.82 -4.29
CA GLY A 280 -5.86 -6.70 -3.18
C GLY A 280 -6.31 -5.95 -1.92
N ALA A 281 -6.80 -4.71 -2.06
CA ALA A 281 -7.38 -3.88 -1.01
C ALA A 281 -8.84 -4.27 -0.73
N ARG A 282 -9.06 -5.40 -0.06
CA ARG A 282 -10.38 -6.07 -0.01
C ARG A 282 -11.46 -5.22 0.66
N GLY A 283 -11.13 -4.49 1.72
CA GLY A 283 -12.08 -3.60 2.41
C GLY A 283 -12.66 -2.57 1.45
N PHE A 284 -11.79 -1.80 0.81
CA PHE A 284 -12.18 -0.79 -0.18
C PHE A 284 -12.84 -1.38 -1.43
N ALA A 285 -12.38 -2.55 -1.91
CA ALA A 285 -12.98 -3.23 -3.04
C ALA A 285 -14.45 -3.62 -2.75
N GLU A 286 -14.72 -4.17 -1.55
CA GLU A 286 -16.09 -4.52 -1.12
C GLU A 286 -16.96 -3.29 -0.92
N ARG A 287 -16.39 -2.19 -0.40
CA ARG A 287 -17.09 -0.90 -0.30
C ARG A 287 -17.50 -0.37 -1.68
N ALA A 288 -16.57 -0.32 -2.64
CA ALA A 288 -16.86 0.08 -4.03
C ALA A 288 -17.94 -0.81 -4.66
N ARG A 289 -17.86 -2.13 -4.43
CA ARG A 289 -18.84 -3.10 -4.93
C ARG A 289 -20.24 -2.84 -4.39
N ARG A 290 -20.39 -2.53 -3.10
CA ARG A 290 -21.70 -2.20 -2.47
C ARG A 290 -22.32 -0.96 -3.12
N GLU A 291 -21.50 0.05 -3.38
CA GLU A 291 -21.93 1.29 -4.05
C GLU A 291 -22.34 1.04 -5.50
N LEU A 292 -21.61 0.20 -6.26
CA LEU A 292 -22.00 -0.22 -7.61
C LEU A 292 -23.36 -0.91 -7.64
N VAL A 293 -23.60 -1.87 -6.74
CA VAL A 293 -24.90 -2.54 -6.62
C VAL A 293 -26.01 -1.52 -6.35
N ALA A 294 -25.74 -0.51 -5.51
CA ALA A 294 -26.70 0.55 -5.21
C ALA A 294 -26.99 1.49 -6.40
N THR A 295 -26.16 1.51 -7.46
CA THR A 295 -26.46 2.24 -8.71
C THR A 295 -27.42 1.48 -9.65
N GLY A 296 -27.87 0.28 -9.25
CA GLY A 296 -28.74 -0.59 -10.06
C GLY A 296 -27.99 -1.52 -11.01
N GLU A 297 -26.66 -1.60 -10.89
CA GLU A 297 -25.87 -2.57 -11.63
C GLU A 297 -25.91 -3.93 -10.94
N LYS A 298 -26.31 -4.97 -11.68
CA LYS A 298 -25.91 -6.33 -11.32
C LYS A 298 -24.42 -6.39 -11.57
N VAL A 299 -23.61 -6.09 -10.55
CA VAL A 299 -22.18 -6.41 -10.57
C VAL A 299 -22.13 -7.89 -10.90
N ARG A 300 -21.77 -8.20 -12.15
CA ARG A 300 -21.54 -9.58 -12.55
C ARG A 300 -20.49 -10.02 -11.57
N ALA A 301 -20.81 -10.96 -10.69
CA ALA A 301 -19.84 -11.57 -9.83
C ALA A 301 -18.73 -12.04 -10.78
N SER A 302 -17.67 -11.25 -10.88
CA SER A 302 -16.44 -11.69 -11.51
C SER A 302 -16.17 -12.98 -10.78
N LYS A 303 -16.15 -14.08 -11.53
CA LYS A 303 -16.04 -15.44 -11.01
C LYS A 303 -15.16 -15.40 -9.77
N ALA A 304 -15.79 -15.55 -8.60
CA ALA A 304 -15.13 -15.70 -7.31
C ALA A 304 -14.48 -17.10 -7.26
N GLY A 305 -13.55 -17.30 -8.20
CA GLY A 305 -12.82 -18.51 -8.51
C GLY A 305 -11.59 -18.24 -9.40
N GLY A 306 -11.18 -16.96 -9.56
CA GLY A 306 -10.10 -16.56 -10.45
C GLY A 306 -8.73 -16.29 -9.82
N SER A 307 -8.57 -16.31 -8.48
CA SER A 307 -7.25 -16.09 -7.84
C SER A 307 -6.67 -17.33 -7.15
N ALA A 308 -7.41 -18.44 -7.10
CA ALA A 308 -6.89 -19.72 -6.64
C ALA A 308 -6.22 -20.55 -7.74
N SER A 309 -6.42 -20.22 -9.03
CA SER A 309 -5.85 -20.97 -10.17
C SER A 309 -4.84 -20.19 -11.01
N ALA A 310 -4.74 -18.87 -10.85
CA ALA A 310 -3.74 -18.06 -11.54
C ALA A 310 -2.40 -18.15 -10.79
N LEU A 311 -1.34 -18.47 -11.53
CA LEU A 311 0.03 -18.40 -11.01
C LEU A 311 0.36 -16.94 -10.72
N THR A 312 1.00 -16.70 -9.58
CA THR A 312 1.64 -15.40 -9.31
C THR A 312 2.80 -15.19 -10.29
N ALA A 313 3.27 -13.95 -10.47
CA ALA A 313 4.40 -13.66 -11.36
C ALA A 313 5.64 -14.51 -11.02
N GLN A 314 5.93 -14.73 -9.73
CA GLN A 314 7.04 -15.55 -9.28
C GLN A 314 6.78 -17.05 -9.50
N GLU A 315 5.55 -17.52 -9.32
CA GLU A 315 5.15 -18.89 -9.65
C GLU A 315 5.23 -19.14 -11.16
N ALA A 316 4.86 -18.17 -11.99
CA ALA A 316 4.95 -18.23 -13.45
C ALA A 316 6.41 -18.19 -13.91
N GLN A 317 7.25 -17.34 -13.32
CA GLN A 317 8.68 -17.27 -13.58
C GLN A 317 9.38 -18.59 -13.20
N ILE A 318 9.09 -19.12 -12.01
CA ILE A 318 9.61 -20.44 -11.57
C ILE A 318 9.09 -21.55 -12.49
N ALA A 319 7.80 -21.54 -12.85
CA ALA A 319 7.22 -22.53 -13.76
C ALA A 319 7.84 -22.48 -15.17
N GLY A 320 8.16 -21.28 -15.68
CA GLY A 320 8.87 -21.07 -16.95
C GLY A 320 10.28 -21.65 -16.93
N LEU A 321 11.08 -21.35 -15.89
CA LEU A 321 12.43 -21.90 -15.74
C LEU A 321 12.41 -23.44 -15.55
N VAL A 322 11.37 -23.99 -14.93
CA VAL A 322 11.15 -25.44 -14.88
C VAL A 322 10.80 -26.02 -16.24
N ALA A 323 9.99 -25.32 -17.04
CA ALA A 323 9.66 -25.74 -18.41
C ALA A 323 10.92 -25.77 -19.30
N GLU A 324 11.85 -24.86 -19.08
CA GLU A 324 13.19 -24.81 -19.71
C GLU A 324 14.15 -25.91 -19.23
N GLY A 325 13.79 -26.65 -18.17
CA GLY A 325 14.52 -27.82 -17.71
C GLY A 325 15.54 -27.57 -16.59
N MET A 326 15.62 -26.35 -16.06
CA MET A 326 16.50 -26.03 -14.92
C MET A 326 16.12 -26.84 -13.67
N THR A 327 17.05 -27.11 -12.77
CA THR A 327 16.85 -27.75 -11.46
C THR A 327 16.50 -26.72 -10.36
N ASN A 328 16.02 -27.17 -9.19
CA ASN A 328 15.70 -26.24 -8.08
C ASN A 328 16.93 -25.47 -7.59
N ALA A 329 18.13 -26.06 -7.64
CA ALA A 329 19.37 -25.40 -7.26
C ALA A 329 19.76 -24.30 -8.27
N GLU A 330 19.63 -24.57 -9.57
CA GLU A 330 19.91 -23.61 -10.64
C GLU A 330 18.89 -22.47 -10.67
N ILE A 331 17.59 -22.78 -10.48
CA ILE A 331 16.53 -21.77 -10.33
C ILE A 331 16.79 -20.92 -9.10
N GLY A 332 17.19 -21.56 -7.99
CA GLY A 332 17.57 -20.85 -6.76
C GLY A 332 18.74 -19.89 -6.99
N ALA A 333 19.77 -20.32 -7.71
CA ALA A 333 20.90 -19.46 -8.07
C ALA A 333 20.49 -18.31 -9.01
N ALA A 334 19.66 -18.58 -10.03
CA ALA A 334 19.21 -17.58 -11.00
C ALA A 334 18.27 -16.53 -10.39
N LEU A 335 17.45 -16.93 -9.41
CA LEU A 335 16.49 -16.07 -8.73
C LEU A 335 16.97 -15.58 -7.35
N PHE A 336 18.20 -15.92 -6.97
CA PHE A 336 18.78 -15.61 -5.65
C PHE A 336 17.90 -16.06 -4.46
N ILE A 337 17.28 -17.24 -4.57
CA ILE A 337 16.46 -17.87 -3.52
C ILE A 337 16.96 -19.29 -3.22
N SER A 338 16.62 -19.84 -2.05
CA SER A 338 17.05 -21.20 -1.70
C SER A 338 16.34 -22.26 -2.57
N ALA A 339 16.98 -23.41 -2.80
CA ALA A 339 16.35 -24.54 -3.49
C ALA A 339 15.07 -25.03 -2.76
N HIS A 340 15.01 -24.87 -1.44
CA HIS A 340 13.84 -25.15 -0.62
C HIS A 340 12.70 -24.15 -0.89
N THR A 341 13.02 -22.87 -1.10
CA THR A 341 12.06 -21.83 -1.49
C THR A 341 11.46 -22.14 -2.87
N VAL A 342 12.29 -22.57 -3.82
CA VAL A 342 11.83 -23.03 -5.15
C VAL A 342 10.87 -24.22 -5.02
N GLU A 343 11.20 -25.20 -4.16
CA GLU A 343 10.34 -26.36 -3.92
C GLU A 343 8.98 -25.97 -3.34
N TRP A 344 8.97 -25.03 -2.39
CA TRP A 344 7.74 -24.50 -1.80
C TRP A 344 6.84 -23.82 -2.84
N HIS A 345 7.41 -22.98 -3.72
CA HIS A 345 6.66 -22.36 -4.82
C HIS A 345 6.12 -23.42 -5.80
N LEU A 346 6.90 -24.45 -6.10
CA LEU A 346 6.44 -25.52 -6.99
C LEU A 346 5.28 -26.33 -6.42
N ARG A 347 5.23 -26.58 -5.11
CA ARG A 347 4.05 -27.20 -4.47
C ARG A 347 2.80 -26.35 -4.67
N LYS A 348 2.93 -25.02 -4.61
CA LYS A 348 1.82 -24.10 -4.89
C LYS A 348 1.45 -24.09 -6.38
N VAL A 349 2.42 -24.03 -7.29
CA VAL A 349 2.20 -24.14 -8.74
C VAL A 349 1.44 -25.41 -9.08
N PHE A 350 1.85 -26.55 -8.51
CA PHE A 350 1.21 -27.85 -8.70
C PHE A 350 -0.26 -27.86 -8.23
N ALA A 351 -0.50 -27.33 -7.03
CA ALA A 351 -1.85 -27.19 -6.50
C ALA A 351 -2.73 -26.27 -7.37
N LYS A 352 -2.17 -25.18 -7.91
CA LYS A 352 -2.89 -24.19 -8.73
C LYS A 352 -3.17 -24.68 -10.16
N LEU A 353 -2.24 -25.43 -10.75
CA LEU A 353 -2.38 -25.99 -12.11
C LEU A 353 -3.03 -27.38 -12.14
N GLY A 354 -3.29 -28.00 -10.99
CA GLY A 354 -3.89 -29.33 -10.90
C GLY A 354 -2.96 -30.45 -11.39
N ILE A 355 -1.64 -30.27 -11.29
CA ILE A 355 -0.63 -31.24 -11.73
C ILE A 355 0.10 -31.83 -10.53
N THR A 356 0.63 -33.04 -10.69
CA THR A 356 1.26 -33.79 -9.58
C THR A 356 2.75 -34.00 -9.79
N SER A 357 3.29 -33.61 -10.95
CA SER A 357 4.69 -33.84 -11.28
C SER A 357 5.34 -32.71 -12.06
N ARG A 358 6.63 -32.50 -11.79
CA ARG A 358 7.50 -31.57 -12.52
C ARG A 358 7.53 -31.84 -14.03
N ARG A 359 7.38 -33.11 -14.44
CA ARG A 359 7.38 -33.50 -15.85
C ARG A 359 6.19 -32.93 -16.60
N GLN A 360 5.05 -32.76 -15.94
CA GLN A 360 3.84 -32.18 -16.55
C GLN A 360 3.97 -30.68 -16.84
N LEU A 361 4.78 -29.93 -16.06
CA LEU A 361 5.10 -28.52 -16.37
C LEU A 361 5.83 -28.37 -17.71
N ARG A 362 6.73 -29.30 -18.04
CA ARG A 362 7.52 -29.26 -19.28
C ARG A 362 6.70 -29.50 -20.54
N THR A 363 5.48 -30.02 -20.38
CA THR A 363 4.56 -30.33 -21.49
C THR A 363 3.41 -29.31 -21.62
N MET A 364 3.36 -28.29 -20.75
CA MET A 364 2.34 -27.25 -20.78
C MET A 364 2.85 -26.02 -21.55
N PRO A 365 2.03 -25.39 -22.43
CA PRO A 365 2.38 -24.12 -23.05
C PRO A 365 2.21 -22.99 -22.03
N ILE A 366 3.25 -22.74 -21.24
CA ILE A 366 3.36 -21.55 -20.40
C ILE A 366 3.97 -20.46 -21.31
N GLY A 367 3.26 -19.36 -21.51
CA GLY A 367 3.43 -18.41 -22.63
C GLY A 367 4.87 -18.03 -23.00
N ARG A 368 5.12 -17.97 -24.31
CA ARG A 368 6.11 -17.08 -24.93
C ARG A 368 5.60 -15.65 -24.92
#